data_AF-A0A2K8P737-F1
#
_entry.id   AF-A0A2K8P737-F1
#
_cell.length_a   1.000
_cell.length_b   1.000
_cell.length_c   1.000
_cell.angle_alpha   90.00
_cell.angle_beta   90.00
_cell.angle_gamma   90.00
#
_symmetry.space_group_name_H-M   'P 1'
#
loop_
_entity.id
_entity.type
_entity.pdbx_description
1 polymer ?
#
loop_
_entity_poly.entity_id
_entity_poly.type
_entity_poly.pdbx_seq_one_letter_code
_entity_poly.pdbx_strand_id
1 'polypeptide(L)'
;MKKIKKFKEFKFINICLWLLIMIFIIVIGFIFKIINQSIYGTNEWKNIISSFDNLNNKVIDSWFNNSKITWSMFIGPIGSSSFIQFQLVYKVGDSYGFIIPIFWDLLINWLIIAGVLFCLIIIIIEIFKINKLEKFLDQKEKILLSNVDNKKIILLEEAEEYIQKMENKYKEYLSNELEILDNKNNSTLSIAERSKIDGSNKIQEKRYELQKYSNKLRSLAIENKLPIKFQEINLRNLTKKELIEYMKKTQLILKSKKENTINSK
;
A
#
# COMPACT_ATOMS: atom_id res chain seq x y z
N MET A 1 -5.84 6.17 6.46
CA MET A 1 -6.09 4.97 5.60
C MET A 1 -6.67 5.27 4.22
N LYS A 2 -7.83 5.96 4.06
CA LYS A 2 -8.46 6.16 2.73
C LYS A 2 -7.57 6.81 1.65
N LYS A 3 -6.72 7.80 2.02
CA LYS A 3 -5.79 8.46 1.07
C LYS A 3 -4.67 7.53 0.58
N ILE A 4 -4.20 6.60 1.41
CA ILE A 4 -3.14 5.64 1.06
C ILE A 4 -3.68 4.59 0.09
N LYS A 5 -4.93 4.15 0.28
CA LYS A 5 -5.59 3.18 -0.60
C LYS A 5 -5.84 3.74 -2.02
N LYS A 6 -6.37 4.96 -2.12
CA LYS A 6 -6.53 5.67 -3.41
C LYS A 6 -5.20 5.90 -4.15
N PHE A 7 -4.10 6.05 -3.42
CA PHE A 7 -2.78 6.27 -4.01
C PHE A 7 -2.17 4.98 -4.59
N LYS A 8 -2.41 3.83 -3.97
CA LYS A 8 -2.02 2.52 -4.52
C LYS A 8 -2.82 2.18 -5.79
N GLU A 9 -4.11 2.50 -5.81
CA GLU A 9 -4.99 2.28 -6.98
C GLU A 9 -4.51 3.06 -8.21
N PHE A 10 -4.09 4.32 -8.07
CA PHE A 10 -3.66 5.15 -9.19
C PHE A 10 -2.38 4.65 -9.89
N LYS A 11 -1.48 3.98 -9.16
CA LYS A 11 -0.21 3.47 -9.73
C LYS A 11 -0.35 2.12 -10.40
N PHE A 12 -1.25 1.28 -9.91
CA PHE A 12 -1.57 0.01 -10.58
C PHE A 12 -2.19 0.27 -11.97
N ILE A 13 -2.97 1.35 -12.10
CA ILE A 13 -3.52 1.80 -13.39
C ILE A 13 -2.42 2.06 -14.42
N ASN A 14 -1.28 2.65 -14.03
CA ASN A 14 -0.17 2.89 -14.97
C ASN A 14 0.42 1.59 -15.51
N ILE A 15 0.60 0.56 -14.66
CA ILE A 15 1.09 -0.75 -15.11
C ILE A 15 0.09 -1.40 -16.06
N CYS A 16 -1.20 -1.38 -15.72
CA CYS A 16 -2.26 -1.87 -16.60
C CYS A 16 -2.30 -1.14 -17.94
N LEU A 17 -2.09 0.18 -17.93
CA LEU A 17 -2.03 1.00 -19.15
C LEU A 17 -0.87 0.56 -20.05
N TRP A 18 0.32 0.35 -19.50
CA TRP A 18 1.47 -0.13 -20.28
C TRP A 18 1.27 -1.54 -20.84
N LEU A 19 0.61 -2.43 -20.09
CA LEU A 19 0.21 -3.75 -20.59
C LEU A 19 -0.79 -3.64 -21.74
N LEU A 20 -1.75 -2.72 -21.66
CA LEU A 20 -2.71 -2.47 -22.72
C LEU A 20 -2.03 -1.90 -23.99
N ILE A 21 -1.09 -0.97 -23.82
CA ILE A 21 -0.26 -0.45 -24.91
C ILE A 21 0.55 -1.57 -25.57
N MET A 22 1.13 -2.48 -24.78
CA MET A 22 1.87 -3.64 -25.29
C MET A 22 0.98 -4.55 -26.15
N ILE A 23 -0.23 -4.86 -25.69
CA ILE A 23 -1.23 -5.63 -26.47
C ILE A 23 -1.56 -4.90 -27.77
N PHE A 24 -1.75 -3.58 -27.71
CA PHE A 24 -2.05 -2.75 -28.87
C PHE A 24 -0.93 -2.76 -29.92
N ILE A 25 0.34 -2.67 -29.50
CA ILE A 25 1.51 -2.79 -30.38
C ILE A 25 1.51 -4.14 -31.10
N ILE A 26 1.23 -5.23 -30.38
CA ILE A 26 1.16 -6.59 -30.94
C ILE A 26 0.05 -6.68 -31.99
N VAL A 27 -1.15 -6.16 -31.69
CA VAL A 27 -2.28 -6.16 -32.63
C VAL A 27 -1.96 -5.36 -33.89
N ILE A 28 -1.38 -4.16 -33.77
CA ILE A 28 -0.93 -3.36 -34.92
C ILE A 28 0.10 -4.12 -35.75
N GLY A 29 1.07 -4.77 -35.09
CA GLY A 29 2.06 -5.61 -35.75
C GLY A 29 1.43 -6.71 -36.60
N PHE A 30 0.39 -7.37 -36.09
CA PHE A 30 -0.35 -8.37 -36.85
C PHE A 30 -1.12 -7.79 -38.04
N ILE A 31 -1.73 -6.61 -37.88
CA ILE A 31 -2.38 -5.92 -39.01
C ILE A 31 -1.36 -5.65 -40.12
N PHE A 32 -0.17 -5.16 -39.79
CA PHE A 32 0.87 -4.96 -40.78
C PHE A 32 1.36 -6.26 -41.42
N LYS A 33 1.45 -7.37 -40.68
CA LYS A 33 1.76 -8.69 -41.25
C LYS A 33 0.70 -9.17 -42.24
N ILE A 34 -0.58 -8.95 -41.93
CA ILE A 34 -1.70 -9.28 -42.82
C ILE A 34 -1.59 -8.45 -44.10
N ILE A 35 -1.33 -7.15 -43.99
CA ILE A 35 -1.14 -6.27 -45.15
C ILE A 35 0.06 -6.73 -45.99
N ASN A 36 1.19 -7.06 -45.35
CA ASN A 36 2.38 -7.56 -46.02
C ASN A 36 2.09 -8.83 -46.84
N GLN A 37 1.42 -9.82 -46.24
CA GLN A 37 1.05 -11.04 -46.97
C GLN A 37 -0.02 -10.79 -48.04
N SER A 38 -0.98 -9.91 -47.80
CA SER A 38 -2.04 -9.61 -48.78
C SER A 38 -1.47 -8.96 -50.04
N ILE A 39 -0.52 -8.03 -49.90
CA ILE A 39 0.09 -7.33 -51.04
C ILE A 39 1.15 -8.21 -51.72
N TYR A 40 2.01 -8.86 -50.93
CA TYR A 40 3.22 -9.49 -51.44
C TYR A 40 3.19 -11.03 -51.45
N GLY A 41 2.13 -11.66 -50.90
CA GLY A 41 1.94 -13.11 -50.87
C GLY A 41 1.43 -13.70 -52.19
N THR A 42 1.89 -13.19 -53.33
CA THR A 42 1.54 -13.68 -54.67
C THR A 42 2.52 -14.73 -55.17
N ASN A 43 2.09 -15.61 -56.07
CA ASN A 43 2.99 -16.57 -56.71
C ASN A 43 4.10 -15.90 -57.54
N GLU A 44 3.90 -14.67 -58.01
CA GLU A 44 4.94 -13.90 -58.69
C GLU A 44 6.13 -13.62 -57.77
N TRP A 45 5.85 -13.12 -56.56
CA TRP A 45 6.89 -12.90 -55.55
C TRP A 45 7.56 -14.19 -55.11
N LYS A 46 6.81 -15.30 -55.03
CA LYS A 46 7.38 -16.63 -54.79
C LYS A 46 8.45 -16.97 -55.82
N ASN A 47 8.11 -16.85 -57.10
CA ASN A 47 9.01 -17.19 -58.20
C ASN A 47 10.25 -16.29 -58.21
N ILE A 48 10.07 -14.98 -57.95
CA ILE A 48 11.20 -14.04 -57.82
C ILE A 48 12.11 -14.48 -56.66
N ILE A 49 11.56 -14.83 -55.50
CA ILE A 49 12.37 -15.20 -54.33
C ILE A 49 13.06 -16.55 -54.53
N SER A 50 12.38 -17.53 -55.13
CA SER A 50 12.93 -18.84 -55.45
C SER A 50 14.01 -18.80 -56.54
N SER A 51 14.04 -17.75 -57.37
CA SER A 51 15.11 -17.55 -58.36
C SER A 51 16.47 -17.22 -57.73
N PHE A 52 16.52 -16.90 -56.43
CA PHE A 52 17.76 -16.70 -55.71
C PHE A 52 18.24 -18.02 -55.09
N ASP A 53 19.40 -18.51 -55.54
CA ASP A 53 19.97 -19.81 -55.14
C ASP A 53 20.05 -20.02 -53.61
N ASN A 54 20.37 -18.95 -52.87
CA ASN A 54 20.50 -19.02 -51.40
C ASN A 54 19.17 -19.07 -50.63
N LEU A 55 18.05 -18.83 -51.31
CA LEU A 55 16.72 -18.72 -50.71
C LEU A 55 15.76 -19.81 -51.17
N ASN A 56 16.00 -20.47 -52.30
CA ASN A 56 15.08 -21.44 -52.90
C ASN A 56 14.61 -22.52 -51.91
N ASN A 57 15.52 -23.08 -51.11
CA ASN A 57 15.20 -24.13 -50.13
C ASN A 57 14.57 -23.60 -48.83
N LYS A 58 14.43 -22.28 -48.67
CA LYS A 58 13.93 -21.62 -47.45
C LYS A 58 12.55 -20.99 -47.63
N VAL A 59 12.05 -20.88 -48.86
CA VAL A 59 10.76 -20.26 -49.16
C VAL A 59 9.63 -21.09 -48.57
N ILE A 60 8.68 -20.45 -47.88
CA ILE A 60 7.48 -21.10 -47.37
C ILE A 60 6.35 -20.95 -48.38
N ASP A 61 6.01 -22.05 -49.05
CA ASP A 61 4.96 -22.09 -50.08
C ASP A 61 3.61 -21.57 -49.60
N SER A 62 3.21 -21.93 -48.37
CA SER A 62 1.92 -21.53 -47.80
C SER A 62 1.82 -20.02 -47.54
N TRP A 63 2.95 -19.29 -47.53
CA TRP A 63 2.99 -17.84 -47.39
C TRP A 63 2.55 -17.15 -48.68
N PHE A 64 2.90 -17.72 -49.84
CA PHE A 64 2.56 -17.22 -51.16
C PHE A 64 1.30 -17.91 -51.71
N ASN A 65 0.15 -17.63 -51.10
CA ASN A 65 -1.12 -18.27 -51.46
C ASN A 65 -2.02 -17.33 -52.26
N ASN A 66 -1.48 -16.67 -53.29
CA ASN A 66 -2.19 -15.67 -54.11
C ASN A 66 -2.98 -14.65 -53.26
N SER A 67 -2.27 -13.99 -52.35
CA SER A 67 -2.81 -12.94 -51.46
C SER A 67 -3.86 -13.42 -50.43
N LYS A 68 -4.11 -14.73 -50.33
CA LYS A 68 -4.93 -15.29 -49.25
C LYS A 68 -4.13 -15.29 -47.95
N ILE A 69 -4.75 -14.80 -46.89
CA ILE A 69 -4.18 -14.76 -45.55
C ILE A 69 -4.08 -16.19 -45.02
N THR A 70 -2.90 -16.59 -44.56
CA THR A 70 -2.63 -17.94 -44.02
C THR A 70 -1.83 -17.86 -42.72
N TRP A 71 -1.84 -18.93 -41.93
CA TRP A 71 -1.07 -19.02 -40.67
C TRP A 71 0.45 -18.89 -40.86
N SER A 72 0.98 -19.10 -42.06
CA SER A 72 2.41 -18.86 -42.31
C SER A 72 2.78 -17.38 -42.20
N MET A 73 1.84 -16.44 -42.19
CA MET A 73 2.13 -15.01 -41.98
C MET A 73 2.90 -14.74 -40.69
N PHE A 74 2.68 -15.54 -39.64
CA PHE A 74 3.36 -15.39 -38.36
C PHE A 74 4.85 -15.72 -38.47
N ILE A 75 5.19 -16.66 -39.35
CA ILE A 75 6.54 -17.17 -39.54
C ILE A 75 7.30 -16.35 -40.60
N GLY A 76 6.59 -15.86 -41.63
CA GLY A 76 7.15 -15.04 -42.70
C GLY A 76 7.49 -15.81 -43.99
N PRO A 77 7.88 -15.11 -45.06
CA PRO A 77 8.06 -15.68 -46.41
C PRO A 77 9.20 -16.71 -46.52
N ILE A 78 10.22 -16.60 -45.67
CA ILE A 78 11.35 -17.56 -45.60
C ILE A 78 11.43 -18.25 -44.21
N GLY A 79 10.28 -18.33 -43.54
CA GLY A 79 10.18 -18.84 -42.18
C GLY A 79 10.88 -17.96 -41.15
N SER A 80 11.31 -18.56 -40.04
CA SER A 80 11.95 -17.85 -38.92
C SER A 80 13.25 -17.14 -39.32
N SER A 81 13.82 -17.47 -40.48
CA SER A 81 14.94 -16.74 -41.06
C SER A 81 14.57 -15.29 -41.39
N SER A 82 13.30 -14.98 -41.64
CA SER A 82 12.81 -13.62 -41.90
C SER A 82 13.12 -12.64 -40.74
N PHE A 83 13.38 -13.16 -39.53
CA PHE A 83 13.74 -12.35 -38.36
C PHE A 83 15.20 -11.86 -38.36
N ILE A 84 16.09 -12.54 -39.08
CA ILE A 84 17.55 -12.34 -39.02
C ILE A 84 18.15 -12.13 -40.43
N GLN A 85 17.32 -12.20 -41.49
CA GLN A 85 17.78 -12.04 -42.87
C GLN A 85 18.00 -10.57 -43.24
N PHE A 86 19.16 -10.03 -42.86
CA PHE A 86 19.56 -8.66 -43.20
C PHE A 86 20.11 -8.51 -44.62
N GLN A 87 20.52 -9.61 -45.27
CA GLN A 87 20.86 -9.59 -46.69
C GLN A 87 19.55 -9.60 -47.49
N LEU A 88 19.17 -8.43 -48.00
CA LEU A 88 17.92 -8.17 -48.71
C LEU A 88 18.12 -7.92 -50.22
N VAL A 89 19.37 -7.68 -50.62
CA VAL A 89 19.76 -7.50 -52.01
C VAL A 89 20.44 -8.78 -52.48
N TYR A 90 19.94 -9.34 -53.58
CA TYR A 90 20.46 -10.56 -54.17
C TYR A 90 20.66 -10.39 -55.67
N LYS A 91 21.57 -11.17 -56.24
CA LYS A 91 21.88 -11.14 -57.66
C LYS A 91 20.95 -12.12 -58.42
N VAL A 92 20.26 -11.65 -59.45
CA VAL A 92 19.54 -12.48 -60.45
C VAL A 92 20.18 -12.22 -61.81
N GLY A 93 20.88 -13.22 -62.36
CA GLY A 93 21.67 -13.04 -63.58
C GLY A 93 22.69 -11.91 -63.40
N ASP A 94 22.65 -10.88 -64.24
CA ASP A 94 23.53 -9.70 -64.15
C ASP A 94 22.93 -8.52 -63.36
N SER A 95 21.75 -8.68 -62.79
CA SER A 95 21.02 -7.62 -62.09
C SER A 95 20.91 -7.87 -60.58
N TYR A 96 20.70 -6.81 -59.79
CA TYR A 96 20.45 -6.90 -58.35
C TYR A 96 18.97 -6.64 -58.07
N GLY A 97 18.32 -7.52 -57.31
CA GLY A 97 16.94 -7.40 -56.86
C GLY A 97 16.85 -7.20 -55.35
N PHE A 98 15.91 -6.36 -54.90
CA PHE A 98 15.60 -6.16 -53.48
C PHE A 98 14.34 -6.94 -53.09
N ILE A 99 14.43 -7.75 -52.04
CA ILE A 99 13.33 -8.63 -51.62
C ILE A 99 12.42 -7.92 -50.61
N ILE A 100 11.50 -7.12 -51.16
CA ILE A 100 10.50 -6.33 -50.42
C ILE A 100 9.71 -7.15 -49.37
N PRO A 101 9.21 -8.37 -49.68
CA PRO A 101 8.35 -9.10 -48.73
C PRO A 101 9.10 -9.53 -47.46
N ILE A 102 10.37 -9.91 -47.61
CA ILE A 102 11.26 -10.27 -46.49
C ILE A 102 11.63 -9.03 -45.69
N PHE A 103 11.92 -7.90 -46.35
CA PHE A 103 12.24 -6.65 -45.69
C PHE A 103 11.12 -6.16 -44.77
N TRP A 104 9.88 -6.14 -45.27
CA TRP A 104 8.74 -5.69 -44.46
C TRP A 104 8.48 -6.64 -43.29
N ASP A 105 8.58 -7.96 -43.48
CA ASP A 105 8.40 -8.90 -42.38
C ASP A 105 9.48 -8.71 -41.31
N LEU A 106 10.75 -8.57 -41.71
CA LEU A 106 11.87 -8.24 -40.83
C LEU A 106 11.59 -6.95 -40.04
N LEU A 107 11.25 -5.86 -40.72
CA LEU A 107 11.01 -4.55 -40.10
C LEU A 107 9.86 -4.62 -39.08
N ILE A 108 8.73 -5.24 -39.45
CA ILE A 108 7.57 -5.38 -38.57
C ILE A 108 7.93 -6.20 -37.33
N ASN A 109 8.63 -7.32 -37.50
CA ASN A 109 9.07 -8.16 -36.39
C ASN A 109 9.96 -7.38 -35.41
N TRP A 110 10.94 -6.64 -35.93
CA TRP A 110 11.85 -5.84 -35.10
C TRP A 110 11.14 -4.67 -34.40
N LEU A 111 10.17 -4.02 -35.04
CA LEU A 111 9.35 -2.99 -34.41
C LEU A 111 8.52 -3.55 -33.24
N ILE A 112 7.91 -4.73 -33.41
CA ILE A 112 7.17 -5.41 -32.34
C ILE A 112 8.12 -5.75 -31.18
N ILE A 113 9.26 -6.37 -31.47
CA ILE A 113 10.25 -6.76 -30.45
C ILE A 113 10.73 -5.53 -29.67
N ALA A 114 11.14 -4.47 -30.36
CA ALA A 114 11.62 -3.25 -29.74
C ALA A 114 10.51 -2.57 -28.90
N GLY A 115 9.28 -2.51 -29.42
CA GLY A 115 8.14 -1.94 -28.71
C GLY A 115 7.79 -2.71 -27.44
N VAL A 116 7.73 -4.04 -27.51
CA VAL A 116 7.46 -4.90 -26.35
C VAL A 116 8.57 -4.78 -25.30
N LEU A 117 9.84 -4.82 -25.73
CA LEU A 117 10.98 -4.66 -24.82
C LEU A 117 10.94 -3.31 -24.09
N PHE A 118 10.63 -2.23 -24.82
CA PHE A 118 10.48 -0.90 -24.25
C PHE A 118 9.36 -0.85 -23.20
N CYS A 119 8.20 -1.43 -23.48
CA CYS A 119 7.10 -1.53 -22.51
C CYS A 119 7.51 -2.33 -21.25
N LEU A 120 8.21 -3.45 -21.41
CA LEU A 120 8.70 -4.26 -20.28
C LEU A 120 9.66 -3.48 -19.40
N ILE A 121 10.61 -2.74 -19.97
CA ILE A 121 11.54 -1.90 -19.22
C ILE A 121 10.78 -0.86 -18.39
N ILE A 122 9.77 -0.20 -18.98
CA ILE A 122 8.97 0.80 -18.25
C ILE A 122 8.16 0.14 -17.12
N ILE A 123 7.55 -1.02 -17.37
CA ILE A 123 6.82 -1.77 -16.34
C ILE A 123 7.75 -2.11 -15.16
N ILE A 124 8.96 -2.58 -15.45
CA ILE A 124 9.97 -2.88 -14.42
C ILE A 124 10.30 -1.62 -13.60
N ILE A 125 10.54 -0.49 -14.26
CA ILE A 125 10.83 0.80 -13.59
C ILE A 125 9.66 1.21 -12.68
N GLU A 126 8.41 1.09 -13.14
CA GLU A 126 7.23 1.43 -12.35
C GLU A 126 7.08 0.52 -11.12
N ILE A 127 7.34 -0.79 -11.27
CA ILE A 127 7.34 -1.74 -10.15
C ILE A 127 8.40 -1.34 -9.11
N PHE A 128 9.62 -1.00 -9.53
CA PHE A 128 10.67 -0.54 -8.60
C PHE A 128 10.28 0.73 -7.85
N LYS A 129 9.63 1.70 -8.53
CA LYS A 129 9.14 2.93 -7.89
C LYS A 129 8.08 2.64 -6.83
N ILE A 130 7.19 1.67 -7.07
CA ILE A 130 6.16 1.26 -6.10
C ILE A 130 6.83 0.63 -4.88
N ASN A 131 7.71 -0.34 -5.07
CA ASN A 131 8.38 -1.05 -3.99
C ASN A 131 9.21 -0.12 -3.09
N LYS A 132 9.94 0.83 -3.70
CA LYS A 132 10.73 1.81 -2.95
C LYS A 132 9.84 2.68 -2.07
N LEU A 133 8.69 3.11 -2.59
CA LEU A 133 7.78 3.97 -1.84
C LEU A 133 7.06 3.22 -0.70
N GLU A 134 6.70 1.95 -0.90
CA GLU A 134 6.11 1.14 0.17
C GLU A 134 7.05 1.01 1.36
N LYS A 135 8.35 0.75 1.12
CA LYS A 135 9.36 0.73 2.18
C LYS A 135 9.42 2.05 2.96
N PHE A 136 9.35 3.19 2.27
CA PHE A 136 9.33 4.50 2.93
C PHE A 136 8.08 4.75 3.76
N LEU A 137 6.91 4.31 3.27
CA LEU A 137 5.65 4.46 4.00
C LEU A 137 5.63 3.59 5.26
N ASP A 138 6.06 2.32 5.15
CA ASP A 138 6.14 1.41 6.29
C ASP A 138 7.10 1.93 7.36
N GLN A 139 8.24 2.48 6.95
CA GLN A 139 9.21 3.07 7.88
C GLN A 139 8.63 4.31 8.58
N LYS A 140 7.93 5.17 7.83
CA LYS A 140 7.30 6.37 8.38
C LYS A 140 6.16 6.01 9.36
N GLU A 141 5.39 4.98 9.05
CA GLU A 141 4.32 4.49 9.92
C GLU A 141 4.89 3.91 11.22
N LYS A 142 5.98 3.12 11.15
CA LYS A 142 6.70 2.62 12.33
C LYS A 142 7.22 3.75 13.23
N ILE A 143 7.80 4.80 12.65
CA ILE A 143 8.29 5.97 13.40
C ILE A 143 7.14 6.73 14.08
N LEU A 144 5.98 6.85 13.41
CA LEU A 144 4.81 7.50 13.99
C LEU A 144 4.25 6.69 15.17
N LEU A 145 4.17 5.36 15.02
CA LEU A 145 3.73 4.45 16.08
C LEU A 145 4.67 4.51 17.31
N SER A 146 5.98 4.46 17.10
CA SER A 146 6.94 4.55 18.21
C SER A 146 6.87 5.88 18.96
N ASN A 147 6.64 6.99 18.24
CA ASN A 147 6.49 8.30 18.86
C ASN A 147 5.19 8.43 19.68
N VAL A 148 4.10 7.80 19.21
CA VAL A 148 2.84 7.74 19.96
C VAL A 148 3.01 6.92 21.23
N ASP A 149 3.69 5.77 21.15
CA ASP A 149 3.93 4.92 22.32
C ASP A 149 4.84 5.59 23.34
N ASN A 150 5.92 6.25 22.91
CA ASN A 150 6.78 7.04 23.80
C ASN A 150 6.01 8.17 24.51
N LYS A 151 5.13 8.88 23.79
CA LYS A 151 4.30 9.94 24.40
C LYS A 151 3.34 9.39 25.47
N LYS A 152 2.80 8.18 25.28
CA LYS A 152 1.95 7.52 26.28
C LYS A 152 2.72 7.12 27.54
N ILE A 153 3.96 6.65 27.38
CA ILE A 153 4.83 6.28 28.49
C ILE A 153 5.09 7.49 29.38
N ILE A 154 5.52 8.61 28.78
CA ILE A 154 5.76 9.86 29.50
C ILE A 154 4.49 10.33 30.24
N LEU A 155 3.32 10.23 29.59
CA LEU A 155 2.04 10.60 30.22
C LEU A 155 1.66 9.72 31.43
N LEU A 156 1.99 8.43 31.38
CA LEU A 156 1.75 7.50 32.49
C LEU A 156 2.68 7.76 33.67
N GLU A 157 3.95 8.07 33.40
CA GLU A 157 4.95 8.45 34.41
C GLU A 157 4.59 9.78 35.08
N GLU A 158 4.23 10.82 34.31
CA GLU A 158 3.75 12.10 34.86
C GLU A 158 2.53 11.91 35.79
N ALA A 159 1.61 11.04 35.39
CA ALA A 159 0.42 10.76 36.21
C ALA A 159 0.78 10.01 37.50
N GLU A 160 1.78 9.12 37.46
CA GLU A 160 2.27 8.38 38.62
C GLU A 160 2.90 9.27 39.66
N GLU A 161 3.85 10.10 39.26
CA GLU A 161 4.49 11.06 40.16
C GLU A 161 3.45 11.95 40.82
N TYR A 162 2.46 12.40 40.05
CA TYR A 162 1.38 13.22 40.57
C TYR A 162 0.48 12.47 41.57
N ILE A 163 0.08 11.23 41.27
CA ILE A 163 -0.72 10.40 42.18
C ILE A 163 0.05 10.12 43.46
N GLN A 164 1.32 9.70 43.36
CA GLN A 164 2.17 9.40 44.51
C GLN A 164 2.37 10.63 45.41
N LYS A 165 2.55 11.82 44.81
CA LYS A 165 2.59 13.08 45.54
C LYS A 165 1.30 13.35 46.31
N MET A 166 0.13 13.12 45.69
CA MET A 166 -1.17 13.29 46.35
C MET A 166 -1.39 12.28 47.47
N GLU A 167 -1.02 11.01 47.25
CA GLU A 167 -1.13 9.95 48.24
C GLU A 167 -0.27 10.23 49.47
N ASN A 168 0.98 10.64 49.27
CA ASN A 168 1.89 10.97 50.37
C ASN A 168 1.39 12.19 51.16
N LYS A 169 0.90 13.21 50.47
CA LYS A 169 0.44 14.46 51.09
C LYS A 169 -0.87 14.28 51.87
N TYR A 170 -1.75 13.39 51.43
CA TYR A 170 -3.10 13.21 52.01
C TYR A 170 -3.33 11.81 52.59
N LYS A 171 -2.25 11.10 52.93
CA LYS A 171 -2.28 9.69 53.37
C LYS A 171 -3.32 9.41 54.45
N GLU A 172 -3.41 10.26 55.47
CA GLU A 172 -4.35 10.14 56.60
C GLU A 172 -5.82 10.37 56.22
N TYR A 173 -6.09 11.11 55.14
CA TYR A 173 -7.45 11.39 54.67
C TYR A 173 -7.93 10.38 53.62
N LEU A 174 -6.97 9.75 52.93
CA LEU A 174 -7.21 8.73 51.91
C LEU A 174 -7.31 7.32 52.49
N SER A 175 -6.78 7.06 53.70
CA SER A 175 -6.80 5.74 54.36
C SER A 175 -8.18 5.32 54.88
N ASN A 176 -9.13 6.24 55.01
CA ASN A 176 -10.52 5.89 55.29
C ASN A 176 -11.16 5.39 53.99
N GLU A 177 -11.16 4.07 53.85
CA GLU A 177 -11.65 3.32 52.71
C GLU A 177 -13.15 3.58 52.53
N LEU A 178 -13.53 4.18 51.41
CA LEU A 178 -14.92 4.22 50.95
C LEU A 178 -14.98 3.40 49.65
N GLU A 179 -15.87 2.41 49.62
CA GLU A 179 -16.26 1.72 48.39
C GLU A 179 -17.00 2.69 47.46
N ILE A 180 -16.24 3.47 46.70
CA ILE A 180 -16.77 4.61 45.93
C ILE A 180 -17.41 4.20 44.58
N LEU A 181 -17.18 2.98 44.10
CA LEU A 181 -17.63 2.59 42.75
C LEU A 181 -19.05 2.01 42.67
N ASP A 182 -19.69 1.68 43.80
CA ASP A 182 -21.05 1.12 43.83
C ASP A 182 -22.09 2.02 44.52
N ASN A 183 -21.74 3.28 44.79
CA ASN A 183 -22.57 4.15 45.62
C ASN A 183 -23.76 4.76 44.85
N LYS A 184 -24.75 3.92 44.50
CA LYS A 184 -26.09 4.32 44.04
C LYS A 184 -26.85 5.18 45.06
N ASN A 185 -26.40 5.22 46.31
CA ASN A 185 -27.15 5.80 47.43
C ASN A 185 -26.82 7.27 47.74
N ASN A 186 -25.89 7.90 47.01
CA ASN A 186 -25.49 9.31 47.23
C ASN A 186 -25.89 10.27 46.08
N SER A 187 -26.76 9.83 45.17
CA SER A 187 -27.15 10.60 43.97
C SER A 187 -27.95 11.87 44.25
N THR A 188 -28.45 12.06 45.47
CA THR A 188 -29.26 13.22 45.88
C THR A 188 -28.44 14.39 46.44
N LEU A 189 -27.19 14.18 46.86
CA LEU A 189 -26.35 15.21 47.48
C LEU A 189 -25.47 15.94 46.47
N SER A 190 -25.38 17.26 46.61
CA SER A 190 -24.50 18.09 45.79
C SER A 190 -23.02 17.75 46.05
N ILE A 191 -22.14 18.09 45.10
CA ILE A 191 -20.69 17.87 45.23
C ILE A 191 -20.14 18.57 46.49
N ALA A 192 -20.67 19.74 46.83
CA ALA A 192 -20.25 20.52 47.99
C ALA A 192 -20.59 19.83 49.32
N GLU A 193 -21.76 19.19 49.41
CA GLU A 193 -22.19 18.42 50.58
C GLU A 193 -21.39 17.12 50.69
N ARG A 194 -21.24 16.38 49.58
CA ARG A 194 -20.41 15.16 49.54
C ARG A 194 -18.96 15.44 49.94
N SER A 195 -18.41 16.59 49.52
CA SER A 195 -17.03 16.98 49.83
C SER A 195 -16.79 17.30 51.33
N LYS A 196 -17.85 17.61 52.09
CA LYS A 196 -17.79 17.79 53.55
C LYS A 196 -17.76 16.44 54.26
N ILE A 197 -18.54 15.48 53.78
CA ILE A 197 -18.72 14.15 54.37
C ILE A 197 -17.48 13.27 54.11
N ASP A 198 -16.97 13.25 52.89
CA ASP A 198 -15.84 12.40 52.48
C ASP A 198 -14.45 12.98 52.83
N GLY A 199 -14.41 14.19 53.39
CA GLY A 199 -13.19 14.90 53.75
C GLY A 199 -12.46 15.58 52.59
N SER A 200 -13.02 15.59 51.37
CA SER A 200 -12.43 16.21 50.18
C SER A 200 -12.15 17.71 50.33
N ASN A 201 -12.86 18.41 51.22
CA ASN A 201 -12.62 19.82 51.51
C ASN A 201 -11.23 20.08 52.14
N LYS A 202 -10.60 19.06 52.72
CA LYS A 202 -9.24 19.16 53.27
C LYS A 202 -8.15 19.11 52.19
N ILE A 203 -8.49 18.70 50.96
CA ILE A 203 -7.57 18.66 49.82
C ILE A 203 -7.43 20.08 49.26
N GLN A 204 -6.21 20.62 49.33
CA GLN A 204 -5.92 22.01 48.99
C GLN A 204 -5.72 22.23 47.49
N GLU A 205 -5.40 21.17 46.74
CA GLU A 205 -5.17 21.23 45.30
C GLU A 205 -6.41 21.75 44.59
N LYS A 206 -6.14 22.59 43.59
CA LYS A 206 -7.20 23.14 42.77
C LYS A 206 -7.85 22.00 41.98
N ARG A 207 -9.17 21.97 41.95
CA ARG A 207 -9.95 20.92 41.30
C ARG A 207 -9.58 20.71 39.83
N TYR A 208 -9.23 21.79 39.12
CA TYR A 208 -8.84 21.69 37.71
C TYR A 208 -7.55 20.88 37.51
N GLU A 209 -6.62 20.87 38.48
CA GLU A 209 -5.37 20.12 38.39
C GLU A 209 -5.65 18.62 38.48
N LEU A 210 -6.46 18.22 39.46
CA LEU A 210 -6.93 16.84 39.60
C LEU A 210 -7.70 16.38 38.35
N GLN A 211 -8.56 17.23 37.80
CA GLN A 211 -9.30 16.92 36.57
C GLN A 211 -8.40 16.84 35.34
N LYS A 212 -7.32 17.63 35.25
CA LYS A 212 -6.36 17.58 34.14
C LYS A 212 -5.73 16.20 34.02
N TYR A 213 -5.20 15.66 35.12
CA TYR A 213 -4.60 14.32 35.15
C TYR A 213 -5.65 13.20 35.04
N SER A 214 -6.82 13.36 35.65
CA SER A 214 -7.94 12.42 35.51
C SER A 214 -8.41 12.30 34.05
N ASN A 215 -8.53 13.42 33.33
CA ASN A 215 -8.92 13.40 31.92
C ASN A 215 -7.85 12.76 31.04
N LYS A 216 -6.55 13.01 31.31
CA LYS A 216 -5.44 12.34 30.61
C LYS A 216 -5.53 10.81 30.77
N LEU A 217 -5.74 10.32 32.00
CA LEU A 217 -5.89 8.89 32.27
C LEU A 217 -7.16 8.31 31.66
N ARG A 218 -8.28 9.05 31.66
CA ARG A 218 -9.52 8.63 31.00
C ARG A 218 -9.34 8.46 29.49
N SER A 219 -8.62 9.37 28.84
CA SER A 219 -8.29 9.24 27.41
C SER A 219 -7.50 7.97 27.12
N LEU A 220 -6.51 7.64 27.98
CA LEU A 220 -5.77 6.38 27.88
C LEU A 220 -6.66 5.16 28.18
N ALA A 221 -7.61 5.27 29.11
CA ALA A 221 -8.56 4.20 29.43
C ALA A 221 -9.50 3.86 28.26
N ILE A 222 -9.96 4.88 27.53
CA ILE A 222 -10.76 4.74 26.30
C ILE A 222 -9.92 4.05 25.22
N GLU A 223 -8.71 4.53 24.98
CA GLU A 223 -7.81 3.97 23.97
C GLU A 223 -7.46 2.50 24.24
N ASN A 224 -7.22 2.15 25.51
CA ASN A 224 -6.91 0.79 25.95
C ASN A 224 -8.16 -0.08 26.16
N LYS A 225 -9.37 0.40 25.84
CA LYS A 225 -10.63 -0.33 25.98
C LYS A 225 -10.81 -0.92 27.38
N LEU A 226 -10.60 -0.13 28.43
CA LEU A 226 -10.86 -0.54 29.82
C LEU A 226 -12.37 -0.74 30.05
N PRO A 227 -12.82 -1.31 31.18
CA PRO A 227 -14.26 -1.41 31.47
C PRO A 227 -14.97 -0.04 31.37
N ILE A 228 -16.22 -0.01 30.86
CA ILE A 228 -17.01 1.20 30.58
C ILE A 228 -17.03 2.18 31.76
N LYS A 229 -17.07 1.65 33.00
CA LYS A 229 -17.02 2.43 34.24
C LYS A 229 -15.82 3.38 34.36
N PHE A 230 -14.71 3.10 33.69
CA PHE A 230 -13.53 3.97 33.67
C PHE A 230 -13.49 4.92 32.47
N GLN A 231 -14.25 4.62 31.42
CA GLN A 231 -14.30 5.38 30.16
C GLN A 231 -15.33 6.50 30.22
N GLU A 232 -16.53 6.20 30.70
CA GLU A 232 -17.70 7.09 30.60
C GLU A 232 -18.01 7.85 31.91
N ILE A 233 -17.13 7.73 32.91
CA ILE A 233 -17.32 8.41 34.19
C ILE A 233 -17.34 9.93 34.02
N ASN A 234 -18.31 10.58 34.65
CA ASN A 234 -18.40 12.04 34.67
C ASN A 234 -17.48 12.62 35.75
N LEU A 235 -16.23 12.90 35.37
CA LEU A 235 -15.21 13.48 36.25
C LEU A 235 -15.60 14.85 36.83
N ARG A 236 -16.58 15.55 36.23
CA ARG A 236 -17.08 16.83 36.78
C ARG A 236 -17.92 16.63 38.02
N ASN A 237 -18.51 15.45 38.19
CA ASN A 237 -19.39 15.12 39.30
C ASN A 237 -18.66 14.41 40.45
N LEU A 238 -17.36 14.17 40.33
CA LEU A 238 -16.56 13.51 41.37
C LEU A 238 -16.01 14.51 42.40
N THR A 239 -15.98 14.20 43.69
CA THR A 239 -15.27 15.01 44.70
C THR A 239 -13.75 14.95 44.47
N LYS A 240 -12.97 15.77 45.21
CA LYS A 240 -11.50 15.77 45.03
C LYS A 240 -10.89 14.43 45.43
N LYS A 241 -11.39 13.79 46.49
CA LYS A 241 -10.98 12.45 46.92
C LYS A 241 -11.35 11.39 45.89
N GLU A 242 -12.58 11.42 45.39
CA GLU A 242 -13.05 10.51 44.34
C GLU A 242 -12.21 10.63 43.05
N LEU A 243 -11.77 11.84 42.68
CA LEU A 243 -10.85 12.04 41.56
C LEU A 243 -9.48 11.38 41.79
N ILE A 244 -8.91 11.52 42.98
CA ILE A 244 -7.61 10.89 43.32
C ILE A 244 -7.72 9.36 43.26
N GLU A 245 -8.79 8.80 43.83
CA GLU A 245 -9.03 7.36 43.76
C GLU A 245 -9.27 6.85 42.34
N TYR A 246 -10.02 7.60 41.53
CA TYR A 246 -10.22 7.27 40.12
C TYR A 246 -8.88 7.21 39.39
N MET A 247 -8.01 8.21 39.60
CA MET A 247 -6.68 8.26 38.99
C MET A 247 -5.84 7.05 39.39
N LYS A 248 -5.81 6.71 40.69
CA LYS A 248 -5.11 5.53 41.22
C LYS A 248 -5.60 4.22 40.59
N LYS A 249 -6.91 3.95 40.66
CA LYS A 249 -7.50 2.70 40.14
C LYS A 249 -7.29 2.56 38.64
N THR A 250 -7.47 3.65 37.89
CA THR A 250 -7.28 3.67 36.44
C THR A 250 -5.82 3.43 36.08
N GLN A 251 -4.89 4.07 36.78
CA GLN A 251 -3.46 3.87 36.55
C GLN A 251 -3.02 2.43 36.82
N LEU A 252 -3.44 1.85 37.95
CA LEU A 252 -3.09 0.46 38.31
C LEU A 252 -3.54 -0.52 37.22
N ILE A 253 -4.75 -0.35 36.69
CA ILE A 253 -5.27 -1.18 35.60
C ILE A 253 -4.50 -0.95 34.29
N LEU A 254 -4.14 0.30 33.99
CA LEU A 254 -3.32 0.61 32.80
C LEU A 254 -1.92 -0.01 32.89
N LYS A 255 -1.31 -0.04 34.09
CA LYS A 255 -0.01 -0.68 34.33
C LYS A 255 -0.06 -2.20 34.21
N SER A 256 -1.00 -2.86 34.88
CA SER A 256 -1.11 -4.32 34.84
C SER A 256 -1.37 -4.83 33.42
N LYS A 257 -2.13 -4.08 32.61
CA LYS A 257 -2.35 -4.41 31.20
C LYS A 257 -1.08 -4.24 30.35
N LYS A 258 -0.23 -3.25 30.65
CA LYS A 258 1.06 -3.03 29.97
C LYS A 258 2.02 -4.20 30.24
N GLU A 259 2.15 -4.64 31.48
CA GLU A 259 3.01 -5.76 31.88
C GLU A 259 2.58 -7.08 31.23
N ASN A 260 1.28 -7.35 31.15
CA ASN A 260 0.74 -8.54 30.47
C ASN A 260 0.95 -8.51 28.94
N THR A 261 1.05 -7.32 28.33
CA THR A 261 1.28 -7.16 26.88
C THR A 261 2.78 -7.29 26.52
N ILE A 262 3.68 -7.05 27.48
CA ILE A 262 5.13 -7.21 27.31
C ILE A 262 5.53 -8.68 27.50
N ASN A 263 4.91 -9.40 28.44
CA ASN A 263 5.21 -10.82 28.71
C ASN A 263 4.54 -11.80 27.73
N SER A 264 3.70 -11.34 26.80
CA SER A 264 3.01 -12.15 25.79
C SER A 264 3.53 -11.96 24.36
N LYS A 265 4.62 -11.20 24.20
CA LYS A 265 5.38 -11.07 22.96
C LYS A 265 6.72 -11.77 23.10
#